data_AF-A0A3D0CBC4-F1
#
_entry.id   AF-A0A3D0CBC4-F1
#
_cell.length_a   1.000
_cell.length_b   1.000
_cell.length_c   1.000
_cell.angle_alpha   90.00
_cell.angle_beta   90.00
_cell.angle_gamma   90.00
#
_symmetry.space_group_name_H-M   'P 1'
#
loop_
_entity.id
_entity.type
_entity.pdbx_description
1 polymer ?
#
loop_
_entity_poly.entity_id
_entity_poly.type
_entity_poly.pdbx_seq_one_letter_code
_entity_poly.pdbx_strand_id
1 'polypeptide(L)' 'AKMQGFIVFDDYGHRYSEFNKAMMAWLSEGKIKYKEHRVDGLENSVSSFIGLLEGKNFGKLVVRVGPDDLT' A
#
# COMPACT_ATOMS: atom_id res chain seq x y z
N ALA A 1 12.65 -27.07 0.66
CA ALA A 1 12.57 -25.61 0.44
C ALA A 1 11.78 -24.99 1.59
N LYS A 2 12.22 -23.84 2.14
CA LYS A 2 11.49 -23.12 3.20
C LYS A 2 10.70 -21.98 2.53
N MET A 3 9.39 -21.96 2.70
CA MET A 3 8.58 -20.79 2.37
C MET A 3 8.70 -19.81 3.52
N GLN A 4 9.26 -18.63 3.27
CA GLN A 4 9.30 -17.54 4.24
C GLN A 4 8.83 -16.26 3.56
N GLY A 5 8.05 -15.46 4.30
CA GLY A 5 7.60 -14.15 3.83
C GLY A 5 8.79 -13.19 3.76
N PHE A 6 8.68 -12.20 2.88
CA PHE A 6 9.66 -11.11 2.78
C PHE A 6 9.18 -9.94 3.63
N ILE A 7 9.71 -9.81 4.84
CA ILE A 7 9.39 -8.69 5.73
C ILE A 7 10.50 -7.65 5.59
N VAL A 8 10.22 -6.59 4.83
CA VAL A 8 11.21 -5.56 4.46
C VAL A 8 11.90 -4.97 5.69
N PHE A 9 11.17 -4.76 6.78
CA PHE A 9 11.73 -4.14 7.97
C PHE A 9 12.62 -5.08 8.81
N ASP A 10 12.51 -6.39 8.62
CA ASP A 10 13.34 -7.37 9.32
C ASP A 10 14.73 -7.46 8.66
N ASP A 11 14.77 -7.47 7.32
CA ASP A 11 16.02 -7.68 6.56
C ASP A 11 16.64 -6.38 6.01
N TYR A 12 15.83 -5.36 5.71
CA TYR A 12 16.22 -4.18 4.94
C TYR A 12 15.75 -2.85 5.54
N GLY A 13 15.20 -2.84 6.76
CA GLY A 13 14.67 -1.61 7.38
C GLY A 13 15.70 -0.46 7.43
N HIS A 14 16.98 -0.79 7.63
CA HIS A 14 18.09 0.16 7.63
C HIS A 14 18.27 0.93 6.30
N ARG A 15 17.73 0.40 5.19
CA ARG A 15 17.79 1.03 3.85
C ARG A 15 16.54 1.84 3.51
N TYR A 16 15.59 1.99 4.42
CA TYR A 16 14.34 2.70 4.15
C TYR A 16 14.56 4.12 3.62
N SER A 17 15.56 4.85 4.14
CA SER A 17 15.89 6.20 3.66
C SER A 17 16.36 6.23 2.20
N GLU A 18 17.17 5.25 1.79
CA GLU A 18 17.62 5.09 0.41
C GLU A 18 16.44 4.78 -0.52
N PHE A 19 15.61 3.82 -0.11
CA PHE A 19 14.39 3.46 -0.83
C PHE A 19 13.46 4.66 -1.02
N ASN A 20 13.20 5.42 0.05
CA ASN A 20 12.30 6.56 0.02
C ASN A 20 12.78 7.61 -1.00
N LYS A 21 14.07 7.97 -0.96
CA LYS A 21 14.66 8.94 -1.91
C LYS A 21 14.52 8.47 -3.36
N ALA A 22 14.84 7.21 -3.65
CA ALA A 22 14.75 6.66 -5.00
C ALA A 22 13.30 6.57 -5.49
N MET A 23 12.39 6.08 -4.64
CA MET A 23 10.97 5.92 -4.99
C MET A 23 10.29 7.26 -5.29
N MET A 24 10.58 8.30 -4.50
CA MET A 24 10.05 9.65 -4.76
C MET A 24 10.47 10.18 -6.12
N ALA A 25 11.74 9.98 -6.52
CA ALA A 25 12.21 10.35 -7.85
C ALA A 25 11.53 9.54 -8.95
N TRP A 26 11.37 8.22 -8.77
CA TRP A 26 10.71 7.39 -9.78
C TRP A 26 9.23 7.69 -9.95
N LEU A 27 8.54 8.08 -8.87
CA LEU A 27 7.16 8.54 -8.92
C LEU A 27 7.05 9.87 -9.68
N SER A 28 7.91 10.86 -9.37
CA SER A 28 7.89 12.15 -10.04
C SER A 28 8.26 12.06 -11.52
N GLU A 29 9.17 11.15 -11.87
CA GLU A 29 9.55 10.85 -13.26
C GLU A 29 8.54 9.94 -13.99
N GLY A 30 7.49 9.47 -13.32
CA GLY A 30 6.47 8.59 -13.90
C GLY A 30 6.97 7.18 -14.25
N LYS A 31 8.17 6.80 -13.78
CA LYS A 31 8.75 5.45 -13.96
C LYS A 31 8.00 4.38 -13.18
N ILE A 32 7.35 4.77 -12.09
CA ILE A 32 6.47 3.91 -11.30
C ILE A 32 5.04 4.44 -11.38
N LYS A 33 4.10 3.56 -11.74
CA LYS A 33 2.66 3.82 -11.68
C LYS A 33 2.06 2.99 -10.55
N TYR A 34 1.61 3.65 -9.49
CA TYR A 34 0.91 2.98 -8.41
C TYR A 34 -0.59 2.86 -8.75
N LYS A 35 -1.23 1.79 -8.29
CA LYS A 35 -2.67 1.59 -8.41
C LYS A 35 -3.23 1.27 -7.04
N GLU A 36 -4.20 2.06 -6.65
CA GLU A 36 -4.93 1.90 -5.40
C GLU A 36 -6.38 1.54 -5.68
N HIS A 37 -6.89 0.62 -4.88
CA HIS A 37 -8.31 0.38 -4.72
C HIS A 37 -8.75 1.11 -3.46
N ARG A 38 -9.43 2.23 -3.65
CA ARG A 38 -9.89 3.08 -2.55
C ARG A 38 -11.31 2.72 -2.15
N VAL A 39 -11.52 2.57 -0.84
CA VAL A 39 -12.83 2.34 -0.21
C VAL A 39 -13.09 3.48 0.75
N ASP A 40 -14.30 4.03 0.73
CA ASP A 40 -14.69 5.12 1.61
C ASP A 40 -15.47 4.59 2.82
N GLY A 41 -15.21 5.16 4.00
CA GLY A 41 -15.90 4.82 5.23
C GLY A 41 -15.26 3.64 5.96
N LEU A 42 -15.02 3.82 7.26
CA LEU A 42 -14.45 2.78 8.11
C LEU A 42 -15.40 1.57 8.25
N GLU A 43 -16.70 1.80 8.16
CA GLU A 43 -17.75 0.79 8.17
C GLU A 43 -17.58 -0.24 7.03
N ASN A 44 -16.97 0.15 5.91
CA ASN A 44 -16.73 -0.72 4.77
C ASN A 44 -15.41 -1.52 4.89
N SER A 45 -14.66 -1.36 5.98
CA SER A 45 -13.38 -2.04 6.17
C SER A 45 -13.50 -3.56 6.22
N VAL A 46 -14.50 -4.09 6.94
CA VAL A 46 -14.69 -5.53 7.12
C VAL A 46 -15.03 -6.22 5.80
N SER A 47 -16.02 -5.69 5.07
CA SER A 47 -16.42 -6.23 3.77
C SER A 47 -15.29 -6.15 2.74
N SER A 48 -14.53 -5.05 2.75
CA SER A 48 -13.40 -4.85 1.84
C SER A 48 -12.22 -5.75 2.18
N PHE A 49 -11.97 -6.03 3.46
CA PHE A 49 -10.94 -6.96 3.89
C PHE A 49 -11.29 -8.41 3.52
N ILE A 50 -12.55 -8.81 3.65
CA ILE A 50 -13.01 -10.11 3.13
C ILE A 50 -12.75 -10.18 1.61
N GLY A 51 -13.14 -9.14 0.87
CA GLY A 51 -12.89 -9.06 -0.56
C GLY A 51 -11.40 -9.12 -0.94
N LEU A 52 -10.51 -8.54 -0.13
CA LEU A 52 -9.05 -8.64 -0.30
C LEU A 52 -8.57 -10.10 -0.21
N LEU A 53 -9.05 -10.86 0.76
CA LEU A 53 -8.70 -12.27 0.93
C LEU A 53 -9.25 -13.15 -0.20
N GLU A 54 -10.36 -12.74 -0.80
CA GLU A 54 -10.96 -13.36 -1.99
C GLU A 54 -10.31 -12.89 -3.30
N GLY A 55 -9.35 -11.95 -3.26
CA GLY A 55 -8.67 -11.42 -4.44
C GLY A 55 -9.49 -10.45 -5.28
N LYS A 56 -10.54 -9.83 -4.71
CA LYS A 56 -11.43 -8.89 -5.40
C LYS A 56 -10.83 -7.50 -5.60
N ASN A 57 -9.73 -7.16 -4.93
CA ASN A 57 -9.07 -5.86 -5.06
C ASN A 57 -8.11 -5.82 -6.26
N PHE A 58 -8.08 -4.68 -6.94
CA PHE A 58 -7.10 -4.41 -7.98
C PHE A 58 -6.06 -3.41 -7.47
N GLY A 59 -4.84 -3.90 -7.16
CA GLY A 59 -3.79 -3.09 -6.56
C GLY A 59 -3.93 -2.97 -5.05
N LYS A 60 -3.40 -1.89 -4.47
CA LYS A 60 -3.34 -1.69 -3.02
C LYS A 60 -4.71 -1.27 -2.49
N LEU A 61 -5.33 -2.08 -1.62
CA LEU A 61 -6.56 -1.70 -0.92
C LEU A 61 -6.26 -0.66 0.17
N VAL A 62 -7.00 0.45 0.17
CA VAL A 62 -6.91 1.54 1.16
C VAL A 62 -8.32 1.96 1.56
N VAL A 63 -8.56 2.10 2.87
CA VAL A 63 -9.82 2.62 3.42
C VAL A 63 -9.63 4.07 3.82
N ARG A 64 -10.41 4.99 3.23
CA ARG A 64 -10.49 6.40 3.60
C ARG A 64 -11.44 6.56 4.78
N VAL A 65 -10.88 6.99 5.92
CA VAL A 65 -11.61 7.14 7.19
C VAL A 65 -12.04 8.59 7.49
N GLY A 66 -11.60 9.55 6.66
CA GLY A 66 -11.89 10.97 6.83
C GLY A 66 -11.53 11.76 5.57
N PRO A 67 -11.74 13.09 5.57
CA PRO A 67 -11.37 13.95 4.45
C PRO A 67 -9.85 13.92 4.21
N ASP A 68 -9.45 14.07 2.95
CA ASP A 68 -8.04 14.07 2.53
C ASP A 68 -7.33 15.37 2.91
N ASP A 69 -8.10 16.46 2.94
CA ASP A 69 -7.65 17.77 3.38
C ASP A 69 -8.09 17.98 4.83
N LEU A 70 -7.11 18.11 5.71
CA LEU A 70 -7.31 18.62 7.06
C LEU A 70 -7.37 20.15 6.98
N THR A 71 -8.51 20.71 6.57
CA THR A 71 -8.81 22.13 6.83
C THR A 71 -9.07 22.35 8.31
#